data_AF-A0A3F3GSH2-F1
#
_entry.id   AF-A0A3F3GSH2-F1
#
_cell.length_a   1.000
_cell.length_b   1.000
_cell.length_c   1.000
_cell.angle_alpha   90.00
_cell.angle_beta   90.00
_cell.angle_gamma   90.00
#
_symmetry.space_group_name_H-M   'P 1'
#
loop_
_entity.id
_entity.type
_entity.pdbx_description
1 polymer ?
#
loop_
_entity_poly.entity_id
_entity_poly.type
_entity_poly.pdbx_seq_one_letter_code
_entity_poly.pdbx_strand_id
1 'polypeptide(L)'
;MNKFYQGMVIYRYYAKLHENKEIHAEEEAETFQDLLNQLGYDVDRLENGDKTQKTLTEEEAWAIYDRQKIREVRLKVADEELEEAERVYSLNS
;
A
#
# COMPACT_ATOMS: atom_id res chain seq x y z
N MET A 1 -28.16 -16.97 -15.08
CA MET A 1 -27.65 -16.12 -14.00
C MET A 1 -28.54 -14.87 -13.90
N ASN A 2 -28.94 -14.45 -12.69
CA ASN A 2 -29.80 -13.27 -12.51
C ASN A 2 -29.00 -11.99 -12.85
N LYS A 3 -29.54 -11.09 -13.68
CA LYS A 3 -28.87 -9.82 -14.05
C LYS A 3 -28.47 -8.97 -12.83
N PHE A 4 -29.27 -9.01 -11.75
CA PHE A 4 -28.95 -8.36 -10.49
C PHE A 4 -27.71 -8.98 -9.81
N TYR A 5 -27.58 -10.30 -9.87
CA TYR A 5 -26.44 -11.02 -9.32
C TYR A 5 -25.16 -10.71 -10.11
N GLN A 6 -25.23 -10.68 -11.45
CA GLN A 6 -24.10 -10.28 -12.30
C GLN A 6 -23.65 -8.84 -12.02
N GLY A 7 -24.60 -7.90 -11.92
CA GLY A 7 -24.28 -6.50 -11.56
C GLY A 7 -23.60 -6.36 -10.19
N MET A 8 -24.05 -7.15 -9.20
CA MET A 8 -23.44 -7.15 -7.87
C MET A 8 -22.01 -7.70 -7.86
N VAL A 9 -21.76 -8.79 -8.60
CA VAL A 9 -20.42 -9.36 -8.75
C VAL A 9 -19.45 -8.38 -9.42
N ILE A 10 -19.89 -7.74 -10.51
CA ILE A 10 -19.12 -6.70 -11.20
C ILE A 10 -18.76 -5.56 -10.24
N TYR A 11 -19.75 -5.03 -9.53
CA TYR A 11 -19.53 -3.92 -8.59
C TYR A 11 -18.53 -4.27 -7.50
N ARG A 12 -18.65 -5.46 -6.90
CA ARG A 12 -17.74 -5.92 -5.83
C ARG A 12 -16.30 -6.04 -6.31
N TYR A 13 -16.09 -6.59 -7.51
CA TYR A 13 -14.76 -6.70 -8.09
C TYR A 13 -14.11 -5.33 -8.29
N TYR A 14 -14.82 -4.38 -8.92
CA TYR A 14 -14.27 -3.05 -9.13
C TYR A 14 -14.05 -2.28 -7.81
N ALA A 15 -14.93 -2.45 -6.81
CA ALA A 15 -14.72 -1.87 -5.48
C ALA A 15 -13.41 -2.39 -4.86
N LYS A 16 -13.17 -3.70 -4.90
CA LYS A 16 -11.92 -4.30 -4.40
C LYS A 16 -10.69 -3.89 -5.20
N LEU A 17 -10.82 -3.74 -6.52
CA LEU A 17 -9.74 -3.23 -7.37
C LEU A 17 -9.34 -1.79 -7.00
N HIS A 18 -10.31 -0.94 -6.67
CA HIS A 18 -10.04 0.42 -6.23
C HIS A 18 -9.41 0.45 -4.84
N GLU A 19 -9.95 -0.32 -3.89
CA GLU A 19 -9.43 -0.45 -2.53
C GLU A 19 -7.96 -0.93 -2.55
N ASN A 20 -7.65 -1.98 -3.32
CA ASN A 20 -6.28 -2.49 -3.45
C ASN A 20 -5.32 -1.41 -4.01
N LYS A 21 -5.72 -0.66 -5.04
CA LYS A 21 -4.92 0.45 -5.59
C LYS A 21 -4.67 1.56 -4.58
N GLU A 22 -5.66 1.90 -3.77
CA GLU A 22 -5.53 2.92 -2.72
C GLU A 22 -4.52 2.48 -1.66
N ILE A 23 -4.60 1.23 -1.21
CA ILE A 23 -3.65 0.65 -0.25
C ILE A 23 -2.23 0.68 -0.84
N HIS A 24 -2.02 0.20 -2.07
CA HIS A 24 -0.70 0.23 -2.71
C HIS A 24 -0.14 1.65 -2.83
N ALA A 25 -0.97 2.63 -3.18
CA ALA A 25 -0.54 4.02 -3.29
C ALA A 25 -0.15 4.64 -1.94
N GLU A 26 -0.91 4.34 -0.88
CA GLU A 26 -0.58 4.75 0.50
C GLU A 26 0.77 4.17 0.93
N GLU A 27 0.95 2.86 0.76
CA GLU A 27 2.16 2.16 1.19
C GLU A 27 3.41 2.54 0.35
N GLU A 28 3.24 2.88 -0.93
CA GLU A 28 4.31 3.41 -1.78
C GLU A 28 4.78 4.79 -1.29
N ALA A 29 3.84 5.67 -0.95
CA ALA A 29 4.17 7.00 -0.41
C ALA A 29 4.93 6.90 0.92
N GLU A 30 4.48 6.02 1.83
CA GLU A 30 5.19 5.80 3.09
C GLU A 30 6.57 5.15 2.88
N THR A 31 6.69 4.23 1.92
CA THR A 31 7.98 3.61 1.57
C THR A 31 8.96 4.64 1.03
N PHE A 32 8.48 5.58 0.21
CA PHE A 32 9.30 6.68 -0.28
C PHE A 32 9.82 7.56 0.86
N GLN A 33 8.97 7.88 1.84
CA GLN A 33 9.38 8.61 3.03
C GLN A 33 10.43 7.85 3.85
N ASP A 34 10.27 6.55 4.04
CA ASP A 34 11.25 5.72 4.74
C ASP A 34 12.58 5.61 3.99
N LEU A 35 12.57 5.56 2.66
CA LEU A 35 13.79 5.59 1.84
C LEU A 35 14.55 6.92 2.01
N LEU A 36 13.83 8.05 2.04
CA LEU A 36 14.45 9.35 2.29
C LEU A 36 15.08 9.39 3.69
N ASN A 37 14.37 8.90 4.71
CA ASN A 37 14.88 8.78 6.07
C ASN A 37 16.15 7.91 6.12
N GLN A 38 16.19 6.78 5.39
CA GLN A 38 17.37 5.91 5.29
C GLN A 38 18.57 6.59 4.60
N LEU A 39 18.32 7.49 3.64
CA LEU A 39 19.35 8.32 3.02
C LEU A 39 19.78 9.50 3.92
N GLY A 40 19.20 9.62 5.11
CA GLY A 40 19.48 10.65 6.10
C GLY A 40 18.72 11.95 5.85
N TYR A 41 17.72 11.96 4.98
CA TYR A 41 16.88 13.12 4.74
C TYR A 41 15.60 13.06 5.57
N ASP A 42 15.32 14.14 6.27
CA ASP A 42 14.06 14.37 6.95
C ASP A 42 13.08 15.01 5.95
N VAL A 43 11.96 14.35 5.68
CA VAL A 43 10.97 14.79 4.68
C VAL A 43 10.40 16.15 5.02
N ASP A 44 10.07 16.40 6.29
CA ASP A 44 9.49 17.67 6.73
C ASP A 44 10.49 18.83 6.52
N ARG A 45 11.79 18.54 6.71
CA ARG A 45 12.86 19.52 6.44
C ARG A 45 13.09 19.75 4.95
N LEU A 46 13.05 18.67 4.16
CA LEU A 46 13.19 18.75 2.71
C LEU A 46 12.10 19.59 2.07
N GLU A 47 10.85 19.47 2.54
CA GLU A 47 9.73 20.30 2.08
C GLU A 47 9.97 21.79 2.31
N ASN A 48 10.69 22.14 3.38
CA ASN A 48 11.08 23.50 3.71
C ASN A 48 12.41 23.94 3.05
N GLY A 49 12.98 23.10 2.18
CA GLY A 49 14.23 23.37 1.45
C GLY A 49 15.51 23.09 2.24
N ASP A 50 15.42 22.56 3.45
CA ASP A 50 16.57 22.12 4.24
C ASP A 50 17.02 20.73 3.79
N LYS A 51 18.22 20.65 3.23
CA LYS A 51 18.83 19.44 2.68
C LYS A 51 19.87 18.83 3.63
N THR A 52 19.92 19.30 4.88
CA THR A 52 20.89 18.81 5.86
C THR A 52 20.60 17.35 6.17
N GLN A 53 21.65 16.52 6.08
CA GLN A 53 21.53 15.10 6.39
C GLN A 53 21.67 14.84 7.89
N LYS A 54 20.86 13.93 8.42
CA LYS A 54 20.97 13.39 9.77
C LYS A 54 21.14 11.88 9.66
N THR A 55 22.15 11.34 10.35
CA THR A 55 22.30 9.89 10.49
C THR A 55 21.16 9.32 11.34
N LEU A 56 20.56 8.22 10.88
CA LEU A 56 19.58 7.49 11.68
C LEU A 56 20.23 6.88 12.91
N THR A 57 19.51 6.88 14.03
CA THR A 57 19.84 6.03 15.16
C THR A 57 19.52 4.57 14.82
N GLU A 58 20.12 3.63 15.57
CA GLU A 58 19.81 2.21 15.42
C GLU A 58 18.31 1.94 15.68
N GLU A 59 17.71 2.62 16.65
CA GLU A 59 16.28 2.52 16.96
C GLU A 59 15.40 3.01 15.79
N GLU A 60 15.77 4.12 15.16
CA GLU A 60 15.06 4.66 13.99
C GLU A 60 15.15 3.68 12.80
N ALA A 61 16.32 3.05 12.60
CA ALA A 61 16.51 2.04 11.56
C ALA A 61 15.66 0.78 11.78
N TRP A 62 15.60 0.28 13.02
CA TRP A 62 14.73 -0.85 13.38
C TRP A 62 13.24 -0.51 13.21
N ALA A 63 12.83 0.69 13.59
CA ALA A 63 11.46 1.14 13.41
C ALA A 63 11.04 1.15 11.92
N ILE A 64 11.94 1.52 11.01
CA ILE A 64 11.70 1.46 9.56
C ILE A 64 11.53 0.00 9.10
N TYR A 65 12.40 -0.90 9.57
CA TYR A 65 12.32 -2.32 9.24
C TYR A 65 10.99 -2.95 9.69
N ASP A 66 10.56 -2.66 10.93
CA ASP A 66 9.31 -3.18 11.47
C ASP A 66 8.10 -2.66 10.68
N ARG A 67 8.09 -1.37 10.29
CA ARG A 67 7.07 -0.83 9.39
C ARG A 67 7.04 -1.57 8.07
N GLN A 68 8.18 -1.77 7.41
CA GLN A 68 8.24 -2.52 6.14
C GLN A 68 7.63 -3.92 6.27
N LYS A 69 7.88 -4.63 7.37
CA LYS A 69 7.29 -5.95 7.61
C LYS A 69 5.78 -5.90 7.77
N ILE A 70 5.25 -4.87 8.43
CA ILE A 70 3.79 -4.66 8.54
C ILE A 70 3.19 -4.36 7.16
N ARG A 71 3.84 -3.52 6.35
CA ARG A 71 3.39 -3.20 4.98
C ARG A 71 3.33 -4.43 4.09
N GLU A 72 4.38 -5.25 4.09
CA GLU A 72 4.41 -6.51 3.33
C GLU A 72 3.20 -7.39 3.63
N VAL A 73 2.80 -7.49 4.91
CA VAL A 73 1.63 -8.27 5.32
C VAL A 73 0.33 -7.60 4.84
N ARG A 74 0.19 -6.27 4.98
CA ARG A 74 -1.00 -5.53 4.52
C ARG A 74 -1.20 -5.66 3.01
N LEU A 75 -0.15 -5.44 2.22
CA LEU A 75 -0.19 -5.56 0.76
C LEU A 75 -0.56 -6.99 0.34
N LYS A 76 0.03 -8.00 0.97
CA LYS A 76 -0.31 -9.39 0.71
C LYS A 76 -1.79 -9.69 0.94
N VAL A 77 -2.36 -9.21 2.06
CA VAL A 77 -3.79 -9.40 2.34
C VAL A 77 -4.66 -8.68 1.31
N ALA A 78 -4.31 -7.46 0.94
CA ALA A 78 -5.03 -6.70 -0.07
C ALA A 78 -5.01 -7.40 -1.45
N ASP A 79 -3.88 -8.02 -1.81
CA ASP A 79 -3.73 -8.77 -3.06
C ASP A 79 -4.55 -10.07 -3.03
N GLU A 80 -4.51 -10.83 -1.93
CA GLU A 80 -5.31 -12.05 -1.75
C GLU A 80 -6.83 -11.77 -1.82
N GLU A 81 -7.29 -10.64 -1.25
CA GLU A 81 -8.69 -10.23 -1.34
C GLU A 81 -9.11 -9.84 -2.77
N LEU A 82 -8.23 -9.18 -3.52
CA LEU A 82 -8.48 -8.83 -4.91
C LEU A 82 -8.51 -10.08 -5.80
N GLU A 83 -7.57 -11.00 -5.61
CA GLU A 83 -7.54 -12.28 -6.33
C GLU A 83 -8.83 -13.08 -6.11
N GLU A 84 -9.36 -13.11 -4.87
CA GLU A 84 -10.64 -13.76 -4.61
C GLU A 84 -11.81 -13.08 -5.33
N ALA A 85 -11.84 -11.75 -5.33
CA ALA A 85 -12.86 -11.00 -6.05
C ALA A 85 -12.78 -11.23 -7.57
N GLU A 86 -11.56 -11.33 -8.13
CA GLU A 86 -11.32 -11.63 -9.53
C GLU A 86 -11.76 -13.05 -9.91
N ARG A 87 -11.48 -14.04 -9.05
CA ARG A 87 -11.96 -15.43 -9.25
C ARG A 87 -13.48 -15.48 -9.32
N VAL A 88 -14.16 -14.81 -8.38
CA VAL A 88 -15.63 -14.76 -8.38
C VAL A 88 -16.15 -14.04 -9.61
N TYR A 89 -15.53 -12.93 -10.02
CA TYR A 89 -15.90 -12.22 -11.24
C TYR A 89 -15.75 -13.10 -12.48
N SER A 90 -14.59 -13.73 -12.68
CA SER A 90 -14.27 -14.54 -13.85
C SER A 90 -15.15 -15.78 -14.00
N LEU A 91 -15.60 -16.36 -12.89
CA LEU A 91 -16.55 -17.49 -12.91
C LEU A 91 -17.99 -17.08 -13.24
N ASN A 92 -18.33 -15.79 -13.14
CA ASN A 92 -19.69 -15.26 -13.29
C ASN A 92 -19.86 -14.23 -14.43
N SER A 93 -18.78 -13.88 -15.12
CA SER A 93 -18.73 -13.09 -16.36
C SER A 93 -18.95 -13.95 -17.59
#